data_AF-A0A9Q1DM99-F1
#
_entry.id   AF-A0A9Q1DM99-F1
#
_cell.length_a   1.000
_cell.length_b   1.000
_cell.length_c   1.000
_cell.angle_alpha   90.00
_cell.angle_beta   90.00
_cell.angle_gamma   90.00
#
_symmetry.space_group_name_H-M   'P 1'
#
loop_
_entity.id
_entity.type
_entity.pdbx_description
1 polymer ?
#
loop_
_entity_poly.entity_id
_entity_poly.type
_entity_poly.pdbx_seq_one_letter_code
_entity_poly.pdbx_strand_id
1 'polypeptide(L)'
;MEGASAFKTPCKQSGVRTPIRTPIAIPASPFMQKLGCGTGVNVYLMKRVGKQTHSPWAIKKINSRCAKTNLDIYQKRLSEEAKILKGLHHPNIVGFRAFTTAKDGSKCLAMEYGGEQSLNDLIEKRNEEAGGAFPAKTIEKVALHVALGLQYLHNEKKLLHGDMKSCNVVIKGDFEAIKICDVGVSLHLDENMKVSDPGVTYVGTEPWKPKEALEEDGIITDKADIFAYGLTLWEMMTLSVPHLEMLESEDDDDDSFDEADFDEDLYYESLGTRPALDTESLGPSYQRMVELFCLCTNEDPRKRPSAAQIVQVLQSYQKVDDKNNDVIIID
;
A
#
# COMPACT_ATOMS: atom_id res chain seq x y z
N MET A 1 -36.75 -33.48 -52.75
CA MET A 1 -36.68 -32.02 -52.53
C MET A 1 -37.33 -31.73 -51.19
N GLU A 2 -36.86 -30.68 -50.51
CA GLU A 2 -37.22 -30.24 -49.13
C GLU A 2 -36.48 -31.04 -48.04
N GLY A 3 -35.70 -30.46 -47.14
CA GLY A 3 -35.42 -29.05 -46.82
C GLY A 3 -35.00 -29.00 -45.36
N ALA A 4 -33.71 -28.80 -45.08
CA ALA A 4 -33.15 -28.80 -43.73
C ALA A 4 -33.70 -27.63 -42.90
N SER A 5 -34.26 -27.92 -41.72
CA SER A 5 -34.73 -26.92 -40.76
C SER A 5 -33.55 -26.33 -39.98
N ALA A 6 -33.21 -25.09 -40.30
CA ALA A 6 -32.20 -24.30 -39.59
C ALA A 6 -32.78 -23.74 -38.28
N PHE A 7 -32.11 -24.03 -37.16
CA PHE A 7 -32.34 -23.36 -35.88
C PHE A 7 -32.09 -21.85 -36.03
N LYS A 8 -33.12 -21.03 -35.82
CA LYS A 8 -33.00 -19.56 -35.75
C LYS A 8 -32.83 -19.12 -34.30
N THR A 9 -31.69 -18.52 -33.99
CA THR A 9 -31.41 -17.83 -32.71
C THR A 9 -32.24 -16.54 -32.62
N PRO A 10 -32.99 -16.27 -31.53
CA PRO A 10 -33.71 -15.02 -31.38
C PRO A 10 -32.75 -13.85 -31.17
N CYS A 11 -32.81 -12.87 -32.07
CA CYS A 11 -32.08 -11.60 -31.97
C CYS A 11 -32.71 -10.76 -30.84
N LYS A 12 -32.04 -10.62 -29.69
CA LYS A 12 -32.43 -9.62 -28.67
C LYS A 12 -31.93 -8.25 -29.11
N GLN A 13 -32.88 -7.33 -29.22
CA GLN A 13 -32.69 -5.92 -29.53
C GLN A 13 -31.64 -5.29 -28.59
N SER A 14 -30.75 -4.49 -29.16
CA SER A 14 -29.72 -3.71 -28.50
C SER A 14 -30.35 -2.63 -27.60
N GLY A 15 -30.68 -3.00 -26.37
CA GLY A 15 -30.97 -2.06 -25.30
C GLY A 15 -29.67 -1.45 -24.78
N VAL A 16 -29.49 -0.15 -24.97
CA VAL A 16 -28.45 0.66 -24.33
C VAL A 16 -28.52 0.41 -22.81
N ARG A 17 -27.51 -0.26 -22.25
CA ARG A 17 -27.37 -0.44 -20.80
C ARG A 17 -27.01 0.91 -20.18
N THR A 18 -28.01 1.63 -19.68
CA THR A 18 -27.78 2.67 -18.68
C THR A 18 -27.22 2.02 -17.41
N PRO A 19 -26.15 2.56 -16.81
CA PRO A 19 -25.61 1.99 -15.58
C PRO A 19 -26.61 2.23 -14.46
N ILE A 20 -27.24 1.17 -13.96
CA ILE A 20 -28.08 1.19 -12.77
C ILE A 20 -27.17 1.52 -11.58
N ARG A 21 -27.06 2.80 -11.24
CA ARG A 21 -26.49 3.27 -9.98
C ARG A 21 -27.60 3.32 -8.94
N THR A 22 -27.94 2.18 -8.36
CA THR A 22 -28.72 2.17 -7.12
C THR A 22 -27.92 2.94 -6.05
N PRO A 23 -28.53 3.90 -5.33
CA PRO A 23 -27.85 4.59 -4.23
C PRO A 23 -27.29 3.57 -3.23
N ILE A 24 -26.01 3.69 -2.88
CA ILE A 24 -25.38 2.83 -1.88
C ILE A 24 -25.81 3.32 -0.50
N ALA A 25 -26.60 2.50 0.20
CA ALA A 25 -26.94 2.71 1.60
C ALA A 25 -25.89 2.04 2.49
N ILE A 26 -25.14 2.83 3.26
CA ILE A 26 -24.16 2.33 4.24
C ILE A 26 -24.88 2.11 5.58
N PRO A 27 -24.82 0.90 6.17
CA PRO A 27 -25.42 0.61 7.47
C PRO A 27 -24.70 1.36 8.61
N ALA A 28 -25.27 1.32 9.81
CA ALA A 28 -24.62 1.91 10.98
C ALA A 28 -23.34 1.14 11.34
N SER A 29 -22.28 1.87 11.70
CA SER A 29 -20.94 1.33 11.98
C SER A 29 -20.91 0.17 13.01
N PRO A 30 -21.74 0.15 14.08
CA PRO A 30 -21.72 -0.94 15.07
C PRO A 30 -22.03 -2.34 14.50
N PHE A 31 -22.67 -2.41 13.34
CA PHE A 31 -22.99 -3.67 12.67
C PHE A 31 -21.94 -4.10 11.64
N MET A 32 -20.83 -3.36 11.55
CA MET A 32 -19.75 -3.63 10.61
C MET A 32 -18.50 -4.08 11.35
N GLN A 33 -17.79 -5.06 10.79
CA GLN A 33 -16.48 -5.47 11.28
C GLN A 33 -15.48 -4.34 11.02
N LYS A 34 -14.81 -3.85 12.08
CA LYS A 34 -13.72 -2.88 11.93
C LYS A 34 -12.50 -3.59 11.33
N LEU A 35 -11.91 -3.00 10.30
CA LEU A 35 -10.68 -3.49 9.66
C LEU A 35 -9.45 -2.75 10.17
N GLY A 36 -9.59 -1.46 10.49
CA GLY A 36 -8.47 -0.66 10.97
C GLY A 36 -8.89 0.74 11.42
N CYS A 37 -7.93 1.50 11.91
CA CYS A 37 -8.08 2.92 12.19
C CYS A 37 -6.88 3.70 11.66
N GLY A 38 -7.15 4.89 11.16
CA GLY A 38 -6.13 5.89 10.80
C GLY A 38 -6.40 7.19 11.54
N THR A 39 -5.59 8.21 11.29
CA THR A 39 -5.71 9.52 11.94
C THR A 39 -7.07 10.15 11.66
N GLY A 40 -7.96 10.10 12.67
CA GLY A 40 -9.31 10.64 12.61
C GLY A 40 -10.33 9.84 11.81
N VAL A 41 -10.01 8.62 11.36
CA VAL A 41 -10.89 7.76 10.56
C VAL A 41 -10.86 6.31 11.03
N ASN A 42 -11.95 5.58 10.77
CA ASN A 42 -12.04 4.14 10.95
C ASN A 42 -12.40 3.50 9.61
N VAL A 43 -11.82 2.33 9.34
CA VAL A 43 -12.11 1.52 8.15
C VAL A 43 -12.92 0.30 8.59
N TYR A 44 -14.01 0.01 7.89
CA TYR A 44 -14.92 -1.08 8.20
C TYR A 44 -15.20 -1.95 6.98
N LEU A 45 -15.34 -3.25 7.18
CA LEU A 45 -15.78 -4.19 6.17
C LEU A 45 -17.30 -4.13 6.00
N MET A 46 -17.76 -3.92 4.77
CA MET A 46 -19.15 -4.04 4.38
C MET A 46 -19.37 -5.30 3.55
N LYS A 47 -19.87 -6.35 4.22
CA LYS A 47 -20.37 -7.56 3.55
C LYS A 47 -21.69 -7.21 2.85
N ARG A 48 -21.79 -7.50 1.55
CA ARG A 48 -23.03 -7.26 0.79
C ARG A 48 -23.97 -8.46 0.96
N VAL A 49 -25.17 -8.21 1.49
CA VAL A 49 -26.21 -9.23 1.65
C VAL A 49 -27.18 -9.14 0.45
N GLY A 50 -27.39 -10.25 -0.26
CA GLY A 50 -28.32 -10.34 -1.41
C GLY A 50 -28.19 -11.66 -2.20
N LYS A 51 -29.14 -11.93 -3.12
CA LYS A 51 -29.19 -13.15 -3.95
C LYS A 51 -28.04 -13.30 -4.97
N GLN A 52 -27.24 -12.25 -5.16
CA GLN A 52 -26.02 -12.29 -5.96
C GLN A 52 -24.84 -12.00 -5.05
N THR A 53 -23.85 -12.90 -5.04
CA THR A 53 -22.55 -12.72 -4.38
C THR A 53 -21.85 -11.51 -4.97
N HIS A 54 -21.99 -10.36 -4.32
CA HIS A 54 -21.25 -9.17 -4.69
C HIS A 54 -19.97 -9.09 -3.86
N SER A 55 -18.87 -8.67 -4.48
CA SER A 55 -17.60 -8.44 -3.79
C SER A 55 -17.79 -7.50 -2.59
N PRO A 56 -17.17 -7.81 -1.43
CA PRO A 56 -17.20 -6.94 -0.25
C PRO A 56 -16.53 -5.59 -0.53
N TRP A 57 -16.89 -4.58 0.26
CA TRP A 57 -16.27 -3.24 0.19
C TRP A 57 -15.65 -2.88 1.53
N ALA A 58 -14.62 -2.05 1.50
CA ALA A 58 -14.13 -1.35 2.69
C ALA A 58 -14.75 0.05 2.73
N ILE A 59 -15.13 0.51 3.92
CA ILE A 59 -15.78 1.80 4.17
C ILE A 59 -14.92 2.60 5.14
N LYS A 60 -14.34 3.70 4.68
CA LYS A 60 -13.62 4.69 5.50
C LYS A 60 -14.61 5.75 5.99
N LYS A 61 -14.74 5.88 7.32
CA LYS A 61 -15.62 6.85 8.00
C LYS A 61 -14.83 7.69 8.99
N ILE A 62 -15.24 8.94 9.19
CA ILE A 62 -14.65 9.82 10.20
C ILE A 62 -14.97 9.29 11.60
N ASN A 63 -13.96 9.27 12.48
CA ASN A 63 -14.12 8.86 13.86
C ASN A 63 -15.02 9.87 14.61
N SER A 64 -16.01 9.36 15.35
CA SER A 64 -16.96 10.18 16.12
C SER A 64 -16.30 11.04 17.20
N ARG A 65 -15.12 10.67 17.71
CA ARG A 65 -14.33 11.51 18.63
C ARG A 65 -13.75 12.74 17.93
N CYS A 66 -13.23 12.56 16.72
CA CYS A 66 -12.65 13.64 15.90
C CYS A 66 -13.71 14.54 15.27
N ALA A 67 -14.93 14.02 15.11
CA ALA A 67 -16.09 14.77 14.64
C ALA A 67 -16.53 15.92 15.56
N LYS A 68 -16.03 16.00 16.81
CA LYS A 68 -16.42 17.04 17.76
C LYS A 68 -15.64 18.35 17.63
N THR A 69 -14.41 18.30 17.12
CA THR A 69 -13.50 19.46 17.09
C THR A 69 -12.92 19.77 15.71
N ASN A 70 -12.80 18.78 14.82
CA ASN A 70 -12.09 18.92 13.54
C ASN A 70 -12.86 18.31 12.35
N LEU A 71 -14.20 18.21 12.44
CA LEU A 71 -15.03 17.52 11.46
C LEU A 71 -14.81 18.03 10.03
N ASP A 72 -14.77 19.34 9.82
CA ASP A 72 -14.62 19.94 8.50
C ASP A 72 -13.27 19.59 7.84
N ILE A 73 -12.20 19.54 8.64
CA ILE A 73 -10.86 19.17 8.17
C ILE A 73 -10.86 17.72 7.69
N TYR A 74 -11.38 16.80 8.51
CA TYR A 74 -11.44 15.38 8.15
C TYR A 74 -12.41 15.11 7.01
N GLN A 75 -13.52 15.85 6.90
CA GLN A 75 -14.42 15.75 5.75
C GLN A 75 -13.76 16.26 4.47
N LYS A 76 -13.00 17.35 4.54
CA LYS A 76 -12.24 17.87 3.40
C LYS A 76 -11.19 16.85 2.95
N ARG A 77 -10.38 16.32 3.88
CA ARG A 77 -9.38 15.28 3.58
C ARG A 77 -10.00 14.05 2.92
N LEU A 78 -11.08 13.51 3.50
CA LEU A 78 -11.78 12.35 2.93
C LEU A 78 -12.40 12.64 1.56
N SER A 79 -12.83 13.89 1.32
CA SER A 79 -13.36 14.31 0.02
C SER A 79 -12.24 14.43 -1.03
N GLU A 80 -11.07 14.95 -0.67
CA GLU A 80 -9.90 14.99 -1.57
C GLU A 80 -9.39 13.58 -1.89
N GLU A 81 -9.27 12.71 -0.87
CA GLU A 81 -8.93 11.29 -1.07
C GLU A 81 -9.90 10.61 -2.04
N ALA A 82 -11.21 10.85 -1.87
CA ALA A 82 -12.23 10.32 -2.78
C ALA A 82 -12.10 10.83 -4.22
N LYS A 83 -11.69 12.10 -4.42
CA LYS A 83 -11.47 12.67 -5.75
C LYS A 83 -10.28 12.02 -6.44
N ILE A 84 -9.16 11.87 -5.72
CA ILE A 84 -7.95 11.20 -6.19
C ILE A 84 -8.28 9.77 -6.56
N LEU A 85 -8.80 8.99 -5.60
CA LEU A 85 -9.05 7.56 -5.75
C LEU A 85 -10.02 7.25 -6.91
N LYS A 86 -11.00 8.11 -7.16
CA LYS A 86 -11.95 7.98 -8.28
C LYS A 86 -11.28 7.97 -9.65
N GLY A 87 -10.12 8.62 -9.78
CA GLY A 87 -9.30 8.65 -11.00
C GLY A 87 -8.35 7.46 -11.16
N LEU A 88 -8.28 6.56 -10.18
CA LEU A 88 -7.34 5.44 -10.14
C LEU A 88 -8.02 4.12 -10.56
N HIS A 89 -7.36 3.36 -11.43
CA HIS A 89 -7.74 2.03 -11.88
C HIS A 89 -6.48 1.24 -12.22
N HIS A 90 -6.03 0.40 -11.30
CA HIS A 90 -4.86 -0.45 -11.49
C HIS A 90 -4.98 -1.71 -10.62
N PRO A 91 -4.54 -2.91 -11.07
CA PRO A 91 -4.65 -4.14 -10.29
C PRO A 91 -3.95 -4.07 -8.92
N ASN A 92 -2.87 -3.29 -8.81
CA ASN A 92 -2.10 -3.12 -7.56
C ASN A 92 -2.44 -1.86 -6.76
N ILE A 93 -3.57 -1.20 -7.05
CA ILE A 93 -4.10 -0.09 -6.25
C ILE A 93 -5.52 -0.45 -5.80
N VAL A 94 -5.88 -0.14 -4.56
CA VAL A 94 -7.27 -0.28 -4.08
C VAL A 94 -8.18 0.67 -4.86
N GLY A 95 -9.22 0.13 -5.50
CA GLY A 95 -10.12 0.92 -6.35
C GLY A 95 -11.15 1.75 -5.58
N PHE A 96 -11.58 2.86 -6.19
CA PHE A 96 -12.74 3.63 -5.72
C PHE A 96 -14.06 2.92 -6.01
N ARG A 97 -15.01 2.99 -5.07
CA ARG A 97 -16.39 2.55 -5.30
C ARG A 97 -17.39 3.69 -5.31
N ALA A 98 -17.46 4.44 -4.20
CA ALA A 98 -18.40 5.53 -4.06
C ALA A 98 -17.98 6.49 -2.93
N PHE A 99 -18.43 7.73 -3.03
CA PHE A 99 -18.37 8.70 -1.96
C PHE A 99 -19.80 9.12 -1.63
N THR A 100 -20.23 8.94 -0.39
CA THR A 100 -21.63 9.13 0.02
C THR A 100 -21.73 9.73 1.42
N THR A 101 -22.93 10.15 1.79
CA THR A 101 -23.27 10.59 3.14
C THR A 101 -24.08 9.49 3.83
N ALA A 102 -23.63 9.05 5.00
CA ALA A 102 -24.39 8.13 5.85
C ALA A 102 -25.61 8.82 6.45
N LYS A 103 -26.54 8.03 7.02
CA LYS A 103 -27.80 8.54 7.61
C LYS A 103 -27.57 9.54 8.75
N ASP A 104 -26.43 9.45 9.42
CA ASP A 104 -26.00 10.36 10.50
C ASP A 104 -25.38 11.67 9.98
N GLY A 105 -25.37 11.90 8.66
CA GLY A 105 -24.78 13.08 8.02
C GLY A 105 -23.27 12.97 7.74
N SER A 106 -22.60 11.93 8.24
CA SER A 106 -21.14 11.77 8.05
C SER A 106 -20.78 11.38 6.61
N LYS A 107 -19.70 11.96 6.08
CA LYS A 107 -19.12 11.56 4.79
C LYS A 107 -18.44 10.19 4.92
N CYS A 108 -18.62 9.36 3.91
CA CYS A 108 -18.10 7.99 3.86
C CYS A 108 -17.50 7.73 2.48
N LEU A 109 -16.30 7.16 2.48
CA LEU A 109 -15.64 6.67 1.26
C LEU A 109 -15.75 5.14 1.23
N ALA A 110 -16.46 4.63 0.23
CA ALA A 110 -16.50 3.22 -0.10
C ALA A 110 -15.42 2.92 -1.15
N MET A 111 -14.61 1.91 -0.86
CA MET A 111 -13.50 1.45 -1.67
C MET A 111 -13.57 -0.06 -1.89
N GLU A 112 -12.82 -0.54 -2.87
CA GLU A 112 -12.56 -1.96 -3.07
C GLU A 112 -12.04 -2.57 -1.77
N TYR A 113 -12.51 -3.77 -1.42
CA TYR A 113 -11.87 -4.55 -0.36
C TYR A 113 -10.61 -5.19 -0.93
N GLY A 114 -9.45 -4.67 -0.51
CA GLY A 114 -8.16 -5.06 -1.08
C GLY A 114 -7.56 -6.36 -0.52
N GLY A 115 -8.04 -6.84 0.63
CA GLY A 115 -7.48 -8.02 1.29
C GLY A 115 -7.92 -8.19 2.73
N GLU A 116 -7.65 -9.36 3.29
CA GLU A 116 -7.95 -9.72 4.67
C GLU A 116 -7.10 -8.99 5.69
N GLN A 117 -5.84 -8.72 5.34
CA GLN A 117 -4.81 -8.20 6.23
C GLN A 117 -3.97 -7.15 5.51
N SER A 118 -3.41 -6.21 6.27
CA SER A 118 -2.29 -5.40 5.81
C SER A 118 -1.00 -6.24 5.79
N LEU A 119 0.02 -5.80 5.06
CA LEU A 119 1.34 -6.42 5.09
C LEU A 119 1.94 -6.30 6.50
N ASN A 120 1.68 -5.19 7.20
CA ASN A 120 2.06 -5.01 8.60
C ASN A 120 1.45 -6.09 9.51
N ASP A 121 0.15 -6.40 9.36
CA ASP A 121 -0.50 -7.43 10.17
C ASP A 121 0.15 -8.82 9.96
N LEU A 122 0.66 -9.09 8.75
CA LEU A 122 1.39 -10.32 8.45
C LEU A 122 2.81 -10.29 9.03
N ILE A 123 3.46 -9.14 9.03
CA ILE A 123 4.78 -8.94 9.64
C ILE A 123 4.71 -9.14 11.15
N GLU A 124 3.79 -8.46 11.83
CA GLU A 124 3.57 -8.58 13.28
C GLU A 124 3.29 -10.04 13.67
N LYS A 125 2.33 -10.68 12.98
CA LYS A 125 2.01 -12.08 13.23
C LYS A 125 3.23 -13.00 13.06
N ARG A 126 4.04 -12.77 12.02
CA ARG A 126 5.23 -13.57 11.76
C ARG A 126 6.30 -13.35 12.82
N ASN A 127 6.40 -12.14 13.37
CA ASN A 127 7.30 -11.80 14.46
C ASN A 127 6.89 -12.52 15.75
N GLU A 128 5.59 -12.46 16.11
CA GLU A 128 5.01 -13.17 17.25
C GLU A 128 5.22 -14.70 17.17
N GLU A 129 5.23 -15.26 15.96
CA GLU A 129 5.47 -16.69 15.71
C GLU A 129 6.98 -17.04 15.62
N ALA A 130 7.89 -16.09 15.88
CA ALA A 130 9.35 -16.24 15.72
C ALA A 130 9.74 -16.78 14.32
N GLY A 131 9.01 -16.35 13.29
CA GLY A 131 9.09 -16.92 11.94
C GLY A 131 10.29 -16.46 11.10
N GLY A 132 11.07 -15.50 11.59
CA GLY A 132 12.17 -14.83 10.88
C GLY A 132 11.72 -14.16 9.57
N ALA A 133 12.67 -13.70 8.75
CA ALA A 133 12.39 -13.03 7.47
C ALA A 133 11.35 -13.77 6.61
N PHE A 134 10.53 -13.03 5.86
CA PHE A 134 9.65 -13.63 4.85
C PHE A 134 10.46 -14.33 3.76
N PRO A 135 9.98 -15.44 3.17
CA PRO A 135 10.70 -16.08 2.08
C PRO A 135 11.04 -15.10 0.95
N ALA A 136 12.29 -15.12 0.47
CA ALA A 136 12.77 -14.18 -0.55
C ALA A 136 11.83 -14.07 -1.78
N LYS A 137 11.24 -15.18 -2.22
CA LYS A 137 10.27 -15.20 -3.33
C LYS A 137 8.98 -14.44 -3.03
N THR A 138 8.52 -14.46 -1.78
CA THR A 138 7.37 -13.68 -1.33
C THR A 138 7.71 -12.20 -1.32
N ILE A 139 8.90 -11.82 -0.84
CA ILE A 139 9.39 -10.43 -0.87
C ILE A 139 9.51 -9.96 -2.33
N GLU A 140 10.10 -10.75 -3.23
CA GLU A 140 10.19 -10.44 -4.67
C GLU A 140 8.80 -10.18 -5.31
N LYS A 141 7.79 -10.97 -4.91
CA LYS A 141 6.41 -10.81 -5.40
C LYS A 141 5.78 -9.52 -4.90
N VAL A 142 5.93 -9.21 -3.61
CA VAL A 142 5.46 -7.95 -3.02
C VAL A 142 6.16 -6.76 -3.67
N ALA A 143 7.49 -6.81 -3.78
CA ALA A 143 8.33 -5.83 -4.43
C ALA A 143 7.81 -5.49 -5.83
N LEU A 144 7.61 -6.50 -6.68
CA LEU A 144 7.11 -6.29 -8.04
C LEU A 144 5.72 -5.67 -8.06
N HIS A 145 4.79 -6.18 -7.25
CA HIS A 145 3.40 -5.72 -7.26
C HIS A 145 3.25 -4.29 -6.74
N VAL A 146 3.99 -3.93 -5.68
CA VAL A 146 4.01 -2.57 -5.16
C VAL A 146 4.70 -1.63 -6.16
N ALA A 147 5.82 -2.04 -6.77
CA ALA A 147 6.50 -1.26 -7.80
C ALA A 147 5.61 -0.99 -9.03
N LEU A 148 4.79 -1.96 -9.46
CA LEU A 148 3.80 -1.77 -10.53
C LEU A 148 2.75 -0.72 -10.14
N GLY A 149 2.27 -0.75 -8.88
CA GLY A 149 1.37 0.26 -8.34
C GLY A 149 2.00 1.66 -8.33
N LEU A 150 3.23 1.79 -7.84
CA LEU A 150 3.96 3.06 -7.80
C LEU A 150 4.28 3.58 -9.21
N GLN A 151 4.69 2.72 -10.14
CA GLN A 151 4.91 3.09 -11.54
C GLN A 151 3.66 3.72 -12.14
N TYR A 152 2.50 3.10 -11.92
CA TYR A 152 1.23 3.65 -12.37
C TYR A 152 0.92 5.02 -11.74
N LEU A 153 1.10 5.18 -10.42
CA LEU A 153 0.88 6.46 -9.74
C LEU A 153 1.83 7.56 -10.27
N HIS A 154 3.12 7.27 -10.35
CA HIS A 154 4.15 8.24 -10.75
C HIS A 154 4.07 8.59 -12.23
N ASN A 155 4.04 7.60 -13.12
CA ASN A 155 4.19 7.81 -14.55
C ASN A 155 2.87 8.14 -15.26
N GLU A 156 1.77 7.47 -14.90
CA GLU A 156 0.48 7.67 -15.57
C GLU A 156 -0.40 8.71 -14.87
N LYS A 157 -0.34 8.80 -13.54
CA LYS A 157 -1.18 9.71 -12.75
C LYS A 157 -0.48 10.96 -12.25
N LYS A 158 0.86 11.03 -12.38
CA LYS A 158 1.66 12.14 -11.86
C LYS A 158 1.31 12.41 -10.40
N LEU A 159 1.31 11.34 -9.61
CA LEU A 159 0.89 11.38 -8.22
C LEU A 159 1.93 10.65 -7.36
N LEU A 160 2.45 11.34 -6.36
CA LEU A 160 3.22 10.76 -5.26
C LEU A 160 2.25 10.15 -4.26
N HIS A 161 2.48 8.92 -3.82
CA HIS A 161 1.68 8.28 -2.78
C HIS A 161 1.77 9.05 -1.46
N GLY A 162 3.00 9.32 -1.00
CA GLY A 162 3.29 10.23 0.13
C GLY A 162 3.29 9.60 1.52
N ASP A 163 2.91 8.33 1.64
CA ASP A 163 2.95 7.54 2.88
C ASP A 163 3.08 6.04 2.60
N MET A 164 4.10 5.64 1.83
CA MET A 164 4.37 4.22 1.59
C MET A 164 4.93 3.56 2.84
N LYS A 165 4.34 2.41 3.23
CA LYS A 165 4.74 1.55 4.35
C LYS A 165 3.94 0.25 4.32
N SER A 166 4.34 -0.76 5.09
CA SER A 166 3.64 -2.05 5.15
C SER A 166 2.15 -1.92 5.55
N CYS A 167 1.78 -0.99 6.44
CA CYS A 167 0.37 -0.75 6.82
C CYS A 167 -0.52 -0.34 5.64
N ASN A 168 0.07 0.27 4.60
CA ASN A 168 -0.63 0.78 3.43
C ASN A 168 -0.52 -0.18 2.22
N VAL A 169 -0.07 -1.41 2.45
CA VAL A 169 -0.12 -2.52 1.48
C VAL A 169 -1.08 -3.58 2.01
N VAL A 170 -2.14 -3.88 1.27
CA VAL A 170 -3.14 -4.90 1.65
C VAL A 170 -2.98 -6.17 0.82
N ILE A 171 -3.12 -7.30 1.50
CA ILE A 171 -2.85 -8.64 0.97
C ILE A 171 -4.13 -9.45 0.99
N LYS A 172 -4.46 -10.05 -0.16
CA LYS A 172 -5.57 -10.99 -0.28
C LYS A 172 -5.09 -12.41 -0.44
N GLY A 173 -5.65 -13.32 0.36
CA GLY A 173 -5.28 -14.73 0.36
C GLY A 173 -3.78 -14.95 0.63
N ASP A 174 -3.20 -16.00 0.08
CA ASP A 174 -1.75 -16.26 0.14
C ASP A 174 -1.00 -15.43 -0.92
N PHE A 175 -0.94 -14.12 -0.69
CA PHE A 175 -0.35 -13.14 -1.61
C PHE A 175 -0.94 -13.21 -3.03
N GLU A 176 -2.19 -13.64 -3.20
CA GLU A 176 -2.86 -13.75 -4.51
C GLU A 176 -3.07 -12.37 -5.15
N ALA A 177 -3.41 -11.37 -4.32
CA ALA A 177 -3.43 -9.97 -4.71
C ALA A 177 -2.70 -9.11 -3.67
N ILE A 178 -1.93 -8.16 -4.17
CA ILE A 178 -1.13 -7.21 -3.38
C ILE A 178 -1.46 -5.82 -3.93
N LYS A 179 -2.00 -4.95 -3.08
CA LYS A 179 -2.49 -3.63 -3.47
C LYS A 179 -2.03 -2.54 -2.51
N ILE A 180 -1.64 -1.39 -3.05
CA ILE A 180 -1.42 -0.17 -2.29
C ILE A 180 -2.78 0.46 -1.95
N CYS A 181 -2.92 0.98 -0.74
CA CYS A 181 -4.09 1.73 -0.28
C CYS A 181 -3.69 3.03 0.44
N ASP A 182 -4.70 3.82 0.80
CA ASP A 182 -4.56 5.13 1.49
C ASP A 182 -3.81 6.22 0.72
N VAL A 183 -4.47 6.74 -0.32
CA VAL A 183 -4.02 7.92 -1.08
C VAL A 183 -4.42 9.25 -0.42
N GLY A 184 -4.66 9.24 0.89
CA GLY A 184 -5.19 10.39 1.64
C GLY A 184 -4.24 11.56 1.76
N VAL A 185 -2.93 11.32 1.60
CA VAL A 185 -1.85 12.32 1.68
C VAL A 185 -1.07 12.46 0.37
N SER A 186 -1.62 11.94 -0.73
CA SER A 186 -0.95 11.96 -2.03
C SER A 186 -0.79 13.38 -2.59
N LEU A 187 0.35 13.60 -3.26
CA LEU A 187 0.75 14.91 -3.78
C LEU A 187 0.88 14.85 -5.30
N HIS A 188 0.49 15.93 -6.00
CA HIS A 188 0.63 15.98 -7.46
C HIS A 188 2.10 16.23 -7.84
N LEU A 189 2.54 15.54 -8.88
CA LEU A 189 3.88 15.65 -9.46
C LEU A 189 3.84 16.46 -10.76
N ASP A 190 4.89 17.23 -11.00
CA ASP A 190 5.08 17.97 -12.25
C ASP A 190 5.72 17.08 -13.33
N GLU A 191 6.06 17.69 -14.47
CA GLU A 191 6.71 16.98 -15.58
C GLU A 191 8.12 16.45 -15.22
N ASN A 192 8.77 17.06 -14.22
CA ASN A 192 10.08 16.69 -13.70
C ASN A 192 10.00 15.71 -12.51
N MET A 193 8.82 15.17 -12.21
CA MET A 193 8.56 14.30 -11.05
C MET A 193 8.82 14.94 -9.69
N LYS A 194 8.73 16.28 -9.60
CA LYS A 194 8.76 17.03 -8.35
C LYS A 194 7.35 17.32 -7.89
N VAL A 195 7.13 17.44 -6.58
CA VAL A 195 5.85 17.92 -6.05
C VAL A 195 5.54 19.30 -6.63
N SER A 196 4.37 19.43 -7.28
CA SER A 196 4.06 20.61 -8.11
C SER A 196 3.74 21.87 -7.31
N ASP A 197 3.19 21.70 -6.10
CA ASP A 197 2.77 22.81 -5.25
C ASP A 197 3.83 23.01 -4.14
N PRO A 198 4.56 24.14 -4.11
CA PRO A 198 5.54 24.41 -3.07
C PRO A 198 4.90 24.69 -1.69
N GLY A 199 3.58 24.90 -1.62
CA GLY A 199 2.85 25.14 -0.38
C GLY A 199 2.35 23.87 0.31
N VAL A 200 2.52 22.68 -0.29
CA VAL A 200 2.16 21.41 0.35
C VAL A 200 3.37 20.76 1.02
N THR A 201 3.16 20.26 2.23
CA THR A 201 4.17 19.55 3.01
C THR A 201 4.03 18.05 2.83
N TYR A 202 5.15 17.34 2.71
CA TYR A 202 5.18 15.89 2.79
C TYR A 202 4.81 15.44 4.21
N VAL A 203 3.73 14.68 4.35
CA VAL A 203 3.23 14.25 5.67
C VAL A 203 3.97 13.00 6.12
N GLY A 204 3.86 11.89 5.37
CA GLY A 204 4.47 10.60 5.67
C GLY A 204 4.20 10.05 7.08
N THR A 205 4.88 8.95 7.39
CA THR A 205 5.00 8.38 8.73
C THR A 205 6.48 8.41 9.10
N GLU A 206 6.81 8.89 10.31
CA GLU A 206 8.18 9.29 10.68
C GLU A 206 9.28 8.28 10.35
N PRO A 207 9.20 6.98 10.72
CA PRO A 207 10.24 6.00 10.39
C PRO A 207 10.47 5.79 8.88
N TRP A 208 9.49 6.11 8.04
CA TRP A 208 9.57 5.94 6.58
C TRP A 208 9.93 7.21 5.82
N LYS A 209 10.11 8.34 6.53
CA LYS A 209 10.43 9.60 5.87
C LYS A 209 11.85 9.55 5.29
N PRO A 210 12.03 9.90 4.02
CA PRO A 210 13.37 10.10 3.48
C PRO A 210 13.97 11.41 4.00
N LYS A 211 15.30 11.54 3.93
CA LYS A 211 16.03 12.73 4.39
C LYS A 211 15.50 14.04 3.80
N GLU A 212 15.19 14.08 2.50
CA GLU A 212 14.65 15.28 1.85
C GLU A 212 13.25 15.69 2.35
N ALA A 213 12.54 14.84 3.10
CA ALA A 213 11.26 15.20 3.74
C ALA A 213 11.42 15.71 5.17
N LEU A 214 12.62 15.63 5.73
CA LEU A 214 12.98 16.11 7.07
C LEU A 214 13.70 17.47 6.99
N GLU A 215 14.33 17.77 5.85
CA GLU A 215 15.02 19.03 5.58
C GLU A 215 14.03 20.16 5.20
N GLU A 216 14.27 21.37 5.69
CA GLU A 216 13.41 22.55 5.44
C GLU A 216 13.33 22.91 3.94
N ASP A 217 14.46 22.82 3.23
CA ASP A 217 14.58 23.12 1.80
C ASP A 217 14.59 21.86 0.91
N GLY A 218 14.18 20.71 1.47
CA GLY A 218 14.21 19.43 0.79
C GLY A 218 13.26 19.36 -0.40
N ILE A 219 13.77 18.95 -1.57
CA ILE A 219 12.96 18.84 -2.79
C ILE A 219 12.33 17.45 -2.87
N ILE A 220 11.02 17.39 -2.63
CA ILE A 220 10.26 16.15 -2.74
C ILE A 220 10.03 15.77 -4.20
N THR A 221 10.33 14.51 -4.52
CA THR A 221 10.14 13.88 -5.83
C THR A 221 9.46 12.52 -5.69
N ASP A 222 9.17 11.85 -6.81
CA ASP A 222 8.75 10.43 -6.85
C ASP A 222 9.68 9.50 -6.05
N LYS A 223 10.96 9.90 -5.90
CA LYS A 223 11.98 9.15 -5.16
C LYS A 223 11.76 9.09 -3.65
N ALA A 224 10.88 9.92 -3.10
CA ALA A 224 10.46 9.82 -1.71
C ALA A 224 9.67 8.52 -1.47
N ASP A 225 8.74 8.19 -2.38
CA ASP A 225 8.03 6.90 -2.33
C ASP A 225 8.98 5.72 -2.52
N ILE A 226 10.04 5.87 -3.33
CA ILE A 226 11.02 4.80 -3.58
C ILE A 226 11.82 4.49 -2.31
N PHE A 227 12.20 5.50 -1.54
CA PHE A 227 12.88 5.30 -0.26
C PHE A 227 11.99 4.52 0.71
N ALA A 228 10.76 4.99 0.89
CA ALA A 228 9.77 4.36 1.77
C ALA A 228 9.36 2.95 1.28
N TYR A 229 9.33 2.71 -0.03
CA TYR A 229 9.20 1.38 -0.64
C TYR A 229 10.36 0.47 -0.26
N GLY A 230 11.60 0.97 -0.31
CA GLY A 230 12.79 0.23 0.15
C GLY A 230 12.67 -0.17 1.62
N LEU A 231 12.22 0.74 2.47
CA LEU A 231 11.93 0.46 3.88
C LEU A 231 10.80 -0.57 4.05
N THR A 232 9.79 -0.56 3.20
CA THR A 232 8.73 -1.59 3.21
C THR A 232 9.28 -3.00 2.92
N LEU A 233 10.30 -3.11 2.06
CA LEU A 233 10.99 -4.38 1.84
C LEU A 233 11.85 -4.78 3.03
N TRP A 234 12.48 -3.80 3.68
CA TRP A 234 13.26 -4.00 4.90
C TRP A 234 12.38 -4.56 6.02
N GLU A 235 11.18 -4.01 6.24
CA GLU A 235 10.22 -4.55 7.22
C GLU A 235 9.91 -6.04 6.99
N MET A 236 9.89 -6.52 5.74
CA MET A 236 9.68 -7.95 5.46
C MET A 236 10.91 -8.81 5.74
N MET A 237 12.11 -8.23 5.75
CA MET A 237 13.36 -8.94 6.02
C MET A 237 13.68 -8.98 7.51
N THR A 238 13.31 -7.94 8.27
CA THR A 238 13.65 -7.81 9.69
C THR A 238 12.47 -8.08 10.62
N LEU A 239 11.23 -7.91 10.12
CA LEU A 239 9.98 -7.93 10.88
C LEU A 239 9.81 -6.78 11.88
N SER A 240 10.56 -5.70 11.68
CA SER A 240 10.63 -4.59 12.61
C SER A 240 10.22 -3.27 11.96
N VAL A 241 10.06 -2.24 12.80
CA VAL A 241 9.84 -0.87 12.33
C VAL A 241 11.20 -0.19 12.14
N PRO A 242 11.44 0.55 11.03
CA PRO A 242 12.73 1.17 10.77
C PRO A 242 13.23 2.03 11.94
N HIS A 243 14.49 1.85 12.32
CA HIS A 243 15.18 2.59 13.39
C HIS A 243 14.64 2.39 14.82
N LEU A 244 13.62 1.55 15.02
CA LEU A 244 13.13 1.19 16.37
C LEU A 244 13.77 -0.10 16.92
N GLU A 245 14.57 -0.86 16.15
CA GLU A 245 15.34 -2.00 16.67
C GLU A 245 16.49 -1.58 17.59
N MET A 246 16.94 -0.33 17.48
CA MET A 246 17.93 0.25 18.41
C MET A 246 17.43 0.31 19.86
N LEU A 247 16.18 -0.12 20.09
CA LEU A 247 15.44 -0.07 21.35
C LEU A 247 15.31 -1.45 22.01
N GLU A 248 15.73 -2.53 21.33
CA GLU A 248 15.79 -3.87 21.91
C GLU A 248 17.25 -4.13 22.30
N SER A 249 17.64 -3.71 23.52
CA SER A 249 18.93 -4.05 24.12
C SER A 249 19.11 -5.58 24.17
N GLU A 250 20.28 -6.07 23.78
CA GLU A 250 20.65 -7.51 23.82
C GLU A 250 20.70 -8.10 25.25
N ASP A 251 20.41 -7.31 26.29
CA ASP A 251 20.62 -7.65 27.70
C ASP A 251 19.33 -7.84 28.53
N ASP A 252 18.12 -7.71 27.96
CA ASP A 252 16.87 -7.78 28.75
C ASP A 252 16.07 -9.07 28.53
N ASP A 253 16.27 -10.03 29.44
CA ASP A 253 15.38 -11.18 29.69
C ASP A 253 14.05 -10.77 30.38
N ASP A 254 13.71 -9.46 30.44
CA ASP A 254 12.52 -8.93 31.14
C ASP A 254 11.56 -8.25 30.14
N ASP A 255 10.35 -8.80 30.00
CA ASP A 255 9.28 -8.39 29.06
C ASP A 255 8.67 -6.99 29.35
N SER A 256 9.32 -6.14 30.16
CA SER A 256 8.85 -4.78 30.44
C SER A 256 9.65 -3.74 29.66
N PHE A 257 9.12 -3.35 28.50
CA PHE A 257 9.59 -2.17 27.76
C PHE A 257 9.36 -0.91 28.60
N ASP A 258 10.37 -0.48 29.36
CA ASP A 258 10.36 0.80 30.05
C ASP A 258 10.76 1.90 29.06
N GLU A 259 9.97 2.98 28.94
CA GLU A 259 10.30 4.14 28.07
C GLU A 259 11.65 4.82 28.41
N ALA A 260 12.33 4.38 29.49
CA ALA A 260 13.63 4.88 29.91
C ALA A 260 14.80 4.39 29.03
N ASP A 261 14.60 3.32 28.25
CA ASP A 261 15.63 2.77 27.34
C ASP A 261 15.50 3.31 25.90
N PHE A 262 14.53 4.20 25.67
CA PHE A 262 14.36 4.88 24.38
C PHE A 262 15.36 6.03 24.22
N ASP A 263 16.41 5.81 23.42
CA ASP A 263 17.28 6.88 22.96
C ASP A 263 16.58 7.69 21.85
N GLU A 264 15.75 8.63 22.30
CA GLU A 264 14.96 9.52 21.44
C GLU A 264 15.84 10.34 20.48
N ASP A 265 16.98 10.84 20.97
CA ASP A 265 17.91 11.66 20.19
C ASP A 265 18.49 10.83 19.04
N LEU A 266 18.96 9.62 19.32
CA LEU A 266 19.53 8.71 18.33
C LEU A 266 18.49 8.23 17.30
N TYR A 267 17.24 8.01 17.73
CA TYR A 267 16.13 7.72 16.82
C TYR A 267 15.90 8.88 15.83
N TYR A 268 15.79 10.12 16.30
CA TYR A 268 15.59 11.27 15.42
C TYR A 268 16.79 11.55 14.51
N GLU A 269 18.03 11.34 14.99
CA GLU A 269 19.24 11.45 14.17
C GLU A 269 19.30 10.39 13.06
N SER A 270 18.70 9.22 13.30
CA SER A 270 18.68 8.10 12.35
C SER A 270 17.62 8.26 11.25
N LEU A 271 16.59 9.09 11.45
CA LEU A 271 15.52 9.27 10.47
C LEU A 271 16.05 9.73 9.10
N GLY A 272 15.50 9.16 8.03
CA GLY A 272 15.91 9.46 6.66
C GLY A 272 17.22 8.80 6.22
N THR A 273 17.87 8.04 7.10
CA THR A 273 19.04 7.21 6.75
C THR A 273 18.62 5.78 6.42
N ARG A 274 19.56 4.95 5.95
CA ARG A 274 19.30 3.54 5.71
C ARG A 274 19.44 2.76 7.02
N PRO A 275 18.41 2.05 7.51
CA PRO A 275 18.55 1.20 8.69
C PRO A 275 19.52 0.04 8.43
N ALA A 276 20.12 -0.48 9.50
CA ALA A 276 20.99 -1.64 9.43
C ALA A 276 20.23 -2.86 8.92
N LEU A 277 20.94 -3.78 8.26
CA LEU A 277 20.37 -5.04 7.80
C LEU A 277 21.44 -6.11 7.96
N ASP A 278 21.15 -7.14 8.76
CA ASP A 278 22.05 -8.27 8.93
C ASP A 278 22.01 -9.16 7.68
N THR A 279 22.91 -8.86 6.74
CA THR A 279 23.03 -9.63 5.50
C THR A 279 23.69 -10.99 5.71
N GLU A 280 24.28 -11.27 6.87
CA GLU A 280 24.92 -12.57 7.13
C GLU A 280 23.89 -13.60 7.58
N SER A 281 22.94 -13.21 8.45
CA SER A 281 21.79 -14.07 8.79
C SER A 281 20.84 -14.24 7.60
N LEU A 282 20.72 -13.23 6.74
CA LEU A 282 20.01 -13.35 5.47
C LEU A 282 20.85 -14.15 4.47
N GLY A 283 20.43 -15.39 4.18
CA GLY A 283 21.14 -16.24 3.22
C GLY A 283 21.20 -15.69 1.79
N PRO A 284 22.01 -16.31 0.90
CA PRO A 284 22.24 -15.83 -0.47
C PRO A 284 20.97 -15.68 -1.35
N SER A 285 19.88 -16.34 -0.97
CA SER A 285 18.58 -16.20 -1.63
C SER A 285 18.01 -14.77 -1.55
N TYR A 286 18.42 -13.97 -0.57
CA TYR A 286 17.96 -12.60 -0.38
C TYR A 286 18.77 -11.55 -1.15
N GLN A 287 19.88 -11.94 -1.79
CA GLN A 287 20.83 -11.02 -2.44
C GLN A 287 20.15 -9.96 -3.31
N ARG A 288 19.21 -10.36 -4.18
CA ARG A 288 18.47 -9.44 -5.07
C ARG A 288 17.65 -8.41 -4.29
N MET A 289 17.04 -8.82 -3.18
CA MET A 289 16.21 -7.95 -2.34
C MET A 289 17.06 -7.02 -1.48
N VAL A 290 18.19 -7.51 -0.95
CA VAL A 290 19.18 -6.69 -0.24
C VAL A 290 19.75 -5.59 -1.15
N GLU A 291 20.12 -5.94 -2.38
CA GLU A 291 20.59 -4.97 -3.39
C GLU A 291 19.51 -3.94 -3.72
N LEU A 292 18.26 -4.38 -3.94
CA LEU A 292 17.16 -3.48 -4.24
C LEU A 292 16.86 -2.53 -3.08
N PHE A 293 16.83 -3.04 -1.84
CA PHE A 293 16.72 -2.23 -0.62
C PHE A 293 17.80 -1.16 -0.60
N CYS A 294 19.07 -1.55 -0.78
CA CYS A 294 20.21 -0.62 -0.77
C CYS A 294 20.15 0.44 -1.88
N LEU A 295 19.63 0.10 -3.05
CA LEU A 295 19.44 1.07 -4.13
C LEU A 295 18.29 2.04 -3.82
N CYS A 296 17.20 1.55 -3.25
CA CYS A 296 16.02 2.34 -2.90
C CYS A 296 16.28 3.30 -1.73
N THR A 297 17.10 2.91 -0.76
CA THR A 297 17.44 3.72 0.42
C THR A 297 18.79 4.42 0.27
N ASN A 298 19.15 4.84 -0.95
CA ASN A 298 20.32 5.70 -1.17
C ASN A 298 20.05 7.10 -0.59
N GLU A 299 21.03 7.70 0.09
CA GLU A 299 20.89 9.07 0.60
C GLU A 299 20.58 10.07 -0.51
N ASP A 300 21.23 9.96 -1.69
CA ASP A 300 20.96 10.82 -2.84
C ASP A 300 19.72 10.31 -3.60
N PRO A 301 18.59 11.07 -3.62
CA PRO A 301 17.37 10.64 -4.30
C PRO A 301 17.57 10.37 -5.80
N ARG A 302 18.55 11.01 -6.43
CA ARG A 302 18.85 10.84 -7.86
C ARG A 302 19.45 9.48 -8.16
N LYS A 303 20.12 8.85 -7.19
CA LYS A 303 20.70 7.51 -7.30
C LYS A 303 19.69 6.40 -7.04
N ARG A 304 18.57 6.71 -6.37
CA ARG A 304 17.47 5.76 -6.21
C ARG A 304 16.87 5.43 -7.59
N PRO A 305 16.50 4.18 -7.90
CA PRO A 305 15.82 3.86 -9.15
C PRO A 305 14.42 4.50 -9.19
N SER A 306 13.86 4.68 -10.38
CA SER A 306 12.43 4.96 -10.53
C SER A 306 11.61 3.67 -10.40
N ALA A 307 10.32 3.78 -10.07
CA ALA A 307 9.43 2.62 -10.02
C ALA A 307 9.43 1.83 -11.35
N ALA A 308 9.49 2.52 -12.49
CA ALA A 308 9.60 1.90 -13.81
C ALA A 308 10.87 1.04 -13.99
N GLN A 309 12.03 1.53 -13.50
CA GLN A 309 13.28 0.77 -13.54
C GLN A 309 13.21 -0.45 -12.63
N ILE A 310 12.62 -0.34 -11.44
CA ILE A 310 12.42 -1.46 -10.52
C ILE A 310 11.56 -2.55 -11.19
N VAL A 311 10.42 -2.17 -11.77
CA VAL A 311 9.54 -3.10 -12.49
C VAL A 311 10.29 -3.83 -13.60
N GLN A 312 11.07 -3.10 -14.41
CA GLN A 312 11.84 -3.68 -15.50
C GLN A 312 12.84 -4.74 -15.00
N VAL A 313 13.56 -4.45 -13.93
CA VAL A 313 14.55 -5.37 -13.33
C VAL A 313 13.86 -6.60 -12.75
N LEU A 314 12.81 -6.43 -11.94
CA LEU A 314 12.11 -7.55 -11.29
C LEU A 314 11.42 -8.48 -12.30
N GLN A 315 10.83 -7.94 -13.37
CA GLN A 315 10.27 -8.75 -14.45
C GLN A 315 11.35 -9.51 -15.23
N SER A 316 12.57 -8.98 -15.31
CA SER A 316 13.68 -9.68 -15.96
C SER A 316 14.10 -10.92 -15.16
N TYR A 317 14.07 -10.85 -13.83
CA TYR A 317 14.36 -11.98 -12.94
C TYR A 317 13.34 -13.10 -13.10
N GLN A 318 12.05 -12.78 -13.16
CA GLN A 318 11.00 -13.79 -13.38
C GLN A 318 11.21 -14.57 -14.69
N LYS A 319 11.55 -13.87 -15.78
CA LYS A 319 11.84 -14.52 -17.07
C LYS A 319 13.06 -15.45 -17.04
N VAL A 320 14.05 -15.16 -16.20
CA VAL A 320 15.24 -16.01 -16.04
C VAL A 320 14.88 -17.25 -15.23
N ASP A 321 14.14 -17.07 -14.14
CA ASP A 321 13.73 -18.15 -13.27
C ASP A 321 12.76 -19.13 -13.98
N ASP A 322 11.83 -18.62 -14.80
CA ASP A 322 10.94 -19.44 -15.64
C ASP A 322 11.73 -20.29 -16.65
N LYS A 323 12.73 -19.70 -17.32
CA LYS A 323 13.59 -20.42 -18.26
C LYS A 323 14.44 -21.50 -17.57
N ASN A 324 14.90 -21.27 -16.35
CA ASN A 324 15.66 -22.27 -15.61
C ASN A 324 14.76 -23.43 -15.14
N ASN A 325 13.48 -23.18 -14.87
CA ASN A 325 12.50 -24.21 -14.52
C ASN A 325 12.08 -25.06 -15.72
N ASP A 326 12.05 -24.49 -16.94
CA ASP A 326 11.70 -25.21 -18.17
C ASP A 326 12.82 -26.16 -18.70
N VAL A 327 14.04 -26.11 -18.14
CA VAL A 327 15.21 -26.84 -18.66
C VAL A 327 15.42 -28.24 -18.01
N ILE A 328 14.48 -28.74 -17.20
CA ILE A 328 14.55 -30.10 -16.63
C ILE A 328 13.40 -30.97 -17.13
N ILE A 329 13.54 -31.51 -18.35
CA ILE A 329 13.18 -32.90 -18.69
C ILE A 329 14.18 -33.36 -19.76
N ILE A 330 15.16 -34.17 -19.35
CA ILE A 330 15.90 -35.06 -20.25
C ILE A 330 15.57 -36.47 -19.76
N ASP A 331 14.73 -37.18 -20.53
CA ASP A 331 14.69 -38.65 -20.53
C ASP A 331 15.91 -39.18 -21.30
#